data_AF-A0A954MJ65-F1
#
_entry.id   AF-A0A954MJ65-F1
#
_cell.length_a   1.000
_cell.length_b   1.000
_cell.length_c   1.000
_cell.angle_alpha   90.00
_cell.angle_beta   90.00
_cell.angle_gamma   90.00
#
_symmetry.space_group_name_H-M   'P 1'
#
loop_
_entity.id
_entity.type
_entity.pdbx_description
1 polymer ?
#
loop_
_entity_poly.entity_id
_entity_poly.type
_entity_poly.pdbx_seq_one_letter_code
_entity_poly.pdbx_strand_id
1 'polypeptide(L)'
;MLSRICLAWSRFALSAWVGAAVLFVINGVAQVTFPGFESIVRDQMTLIRFPNYYGFGFFLVGSSLLSLLLISAMKRGACPAASPCGCTRIPILLTLLAVILMGVDYVSVYLPLASLITPPGSPRTPQFITLHKASMYINLAHVGLSLLAAWILCWPVPVNAAKGSSHDSATAAS
;
A
#
# COMPACT_ATOMS: atom_id res chain seq x y z
N MET A 1 -0.15 14.68 -20.28
CA MET A 1 0.41 13.32 -20.39
C MET A 1 0.92 12.81 -19.04
N LEU A 2 1.82 13.54 -18.37
CA LEU A 2 2.39 13.18 -17.06
C LEU A 2 1.36 12.76 -16.00
N SER A 3 0.29 13.54 -15.76
CA SER A 3 -0.72 13.20 -14.75
C SER A 3 -1.46 11.89 -15.03
N ARG A 4 -1.58 11.48 -16.31
CA ARG A 4 -2.18 10.20 -16.69
C ARG A 4 -1.23 9.04 -16.40
N ILE A 5 0.07 9.24 -16.64
CA ILE A 5 1.13 8.28 -16.31
C ILE A 5 1.21 8.09 -14.80
N CYS A 6 1.25 9.18 -14.02
CA CYS A 6 1.24 9.12 -12.56
C CYS A 6 0.01 8.39 -12.03
N LEU A 7 -1.16 8.63 -12.61
CA LEU A 7 -2.39 7.95 -12.18
C LEU A 7 -2.37 6.46 -12.51
N ALA A 8 -1.91 6.10 -13.72
CA ALA A 8 -1.74 4.71 -14.11
C ALA A 8 -0.73 3.99 -13.20
N TRP A 9 0.39 4.64 -12.89
CA TRP A 9 1.38 4.13 -11.96
C TRP A 9 0.81 3.93 -10.56
N SER A 10 0.11 4.91 -9.98
CA SER A 10 -0.49 4.78 -8.65
C SER A 10 -1.47 3.60 -8.56
N ARG A 11 -2.28 3.39 -9.60
CA ARG A 11 -3.21 2.24 -9.69
C ARG A 11 -2.46 0.92 -9.71
N PHE A 12 -1.45 0.83 -10.57
CA PHE A 12 -0.60 -0.35 -10.69
C PHE A 12 0.13 -0.63 -9.38
N ALA A 13 0.87 0.35 -8.84
CA ALA A 13 1.72 0.18 -7.67
C ALA A 13 0.93 -0.22 -6.42
N LEU A 14 -0.22 0.42 -6.14
CA LEU A 14 -1.05 0.05 -4.99
C LEU A 14 -1.66 -1.35 -5.14
N SER A 15 -2.17 -1.69 -6.34
CA SER A 15 -2.75 -3.01 -6.58
C SER A 15 -1.68 -4.11 -6.51
N ALA A 16 -0.51 -3.85 -7.08
CA ALA A 16 0.65 -4.74 -7.04
C ALA A 16 1.15 -4.95 -5.60
N TRP A 17 1.21 -3.88 -4.80
CA TRP A 17 1.59 -3.99 -3.39
C TRP A 17 0.61 -4.85 -2.60
N VAL A 18 -0.70 -4.61 -2.74
CA VAL A 18 -1.72 -5.41 -2.04
C VAL A 18 -1.61 -6.88 -2.42
N GLY A 19 -1.47 -7.20 -3.72
CA GLY A 19 -1.27 -8.57 -4.18
C GLY A 19 0.00 -9.21 -3.62
N ALA A 20 1.13 -8.50 -3.69
CA ALA A 20 2.40 -8.96 -3.14
C ALA A 20 2.33 -9.19 -1.62
N ALA A 21 1.65 -8.32 -0.88
CA ALA A 21 1.49 -8.44 0.55
C ALA A 21 0.64 -9.65 0.95
N VAL A 22 -0.45 -9.91 0.22
CA VAL A 22 -1.28 -11.11 0.44
C VAL A 22 -0.47 -12.38 0.15
N LEU A 23 0.27 -12.44 -0.95
CA LEU A 23 1.13 -13.57 -1.28
C LEU A 23 2.24 -13.78 -0.25
N PHE A 24 2.82 -12.69 0.26
CA PHE A 24 3.81 -12.73 1.32
C PHE A 24 3.24 -13.36 2.60
N VAL A 25 2.04 -12.97 3.01
CA VAL A 25 1.35 -13.54 4.19
C VAL A 25 1.04 -15.01 3.98
N ILE A 26 0.47 -15.39 2.83
CA ILE A 26 0.14 -16.80 2.53
C ILE A 26 1.39 -17.67 2.61
N ASN A 27 2.47 -17.25 1.93
CA ASN A 27 3.72 -17.99 1.92
C ASN A 27 4.42 -17.97 3.28
N GLY A 28 4.33 -16.87 4.02
CA GLY A 28 4.86 -16.74 5.38
C GLY A 28 4.19 -17.71 6.34
N VAL A 29 2.85 -17.73 6.37
CA VAL A 29 2.05 -18.65 7.21
C VAL A 29 2.39 -20.10 6.86
N ALA A 30 2.32 -20.47 5.58
CA ALA A 30 2.58 -21.83 5.13
C ALA A 30 3.93 -22.37 5.65
N GLN A 31 4.96 -21.53 5.68
CA GLN A 31 6.30 -21.93 6.10
C GLN A 31 6.48 -21.99 7.61
N VAL A 32 5.92 -21.05 8.37
CA VAL A 32 6.01 -21.11 9.83
C VAL A 32 5.19 -22.26 10.41
N THR A 33 4.16 -22.71 9.68
CA THR A 33 3.35 -23.88 10.04
C THR A 33 3.88 -25.19 9.47
N PHE A 34 4.84 -25.18 8.55
CA PHE A 34 5.34 -26.39 7.91
C PHE A 34 6.13 -27.25 8.92
N PRO A 35 5.69 -28.49 9.20
CA PRO A 35 6.32 -29.33 10.23
C PRO A 35 7.78 -29.68 9.95
N GLY A 36 8.16 -29.74 8.67
CA GLY A 36 9.52 -30.11 8.25
C GLY A 36 10.57 -28.99 8.38
N PHE A 37 10.20 -27.78 8.80
CA PHE A 37 11.17 -26.72 9.09
C PHE A 37 11.43 -26.59 10.59
N GLU A 38 12.69 -26.67 10.96
CA GLU A 38 13.16 -26.36 12.31
C GLU A 38 12.97 -24.88 12.65
N SER A 39 12.90 -24.57 13.95
CA SER A 39 12.73 -23.19 14.44
C SER A 39 13.81 -22.24 13.92
N ILE A 40 15.06 -22.71 13.83
CA ILE A 40 16.21 -21.96 13.30
C ILE A 40 15.97 -21.55 11.84
N VAL A 41 15.52 -22.49 11.01
CA VAL A 41 15.25 -22.24 9.58
C VAL A 41 14.10 -21.23 9.42
N ARG A 42 13.06 -21.34 10.25
CA ARG A 42 11.93 -20.39 10.26
C ARG A 42 12.37 -18.97 10.63
N ASP A 43 13.26 -18.82 11.61
CA ASP A 43 13.83 -17.52 11.99
C ASP A 43 14.70 -16.91 10.90
N GLN A 44 15.58 -17.70 10.28
CA GLN A 44 16.41 -17.22 9.18
C GLN A 44 15.58 -16.77 7.98
N MET A 45 14.56 -17.54 7.61
CA MET A 45 13.64 -17.14 6.53
C MET A 45 12.92 -15.84 6.86
N THR A 46 12.50 -15.66 8.11
CA THR A 46 11.88 -14.42 8.59
C THR A 46 12.84 -13.24 8.43
N LEU A 47 14.06 -13.34 8.96
CA LEU A 47 15.07 -12.28 8.90
C LEU A 47 15.47 -11.87 7.47
N ILE A 48 15.47 -12.81 6.52
CA ILE A 48 15.78 -12.52 5.11
C ILE A 48 14.60 -11.82 4.40
N ARG A 49 13.37 -12.18 4.76
CA ARG A 49 12.18 -11.79 4.01
C ARG A 49 11.65 -10.43 4.37
N PHE A 50 11.56 -10.14 5.66
CA PHE A 50 10.94 -8.91 6.14
C PHE A 50 11.63 -7.64 5.61
N PRO A 51 12.97 -7.54 5.52
CA PRO A 51 13.62 -6.40 4.89
C PRO A 51 13.19 -6.18 3.44
N ASN A 52 13.09 -7.27 2.67
CA ASN A 52 12.65 -7.23 1.27
C ASN A 52 11.17 -6.84 1.15
N TYR A 53 10.34 -7.33 2.07
CA TYR A 53 8.92 -6.95 2.17
C TYR A 53 8.76 -5.44 2.39
N TYR A 54 9.42 -4.88 3.40
CA TYR A 54 9.35 -3.43 3.66
C TYR A 54 9.96 -2.63 2.52
N GLY A 55 11.12 -3.04 1.99
CA GLY A 55 11.76 -2.35 0.86
C GLY A 55 10.85 -2.26 -0.36
N PHE A 56 10.20 -3.37 -0.73
CA PHE A 56 9.25 -3.40 -1.84
C PHE A 56 7.99 -2.56 -1.55
N GLY A 57 7.48 -2.64 -0.32
CA GLY A 57 6.33 -1.85 0.14
C GLY A 57 6.58 -0.35 0.10
N PHE A 58 7.71 0.12 0.66
CA PHE A 58 8.10 1.53 0.61
C PHE A 58 8.25 2.01 -0.82
N PHE A 59 8.86 1.20 -1.70
CA PHE A 59 9.01 1.57 -3.09
C PHE A 59 7.66 1.74 -3.80
N LEU A 60 6.76 0.75 -3.73
CA LEU A 60 5.47 0.82 -4.43
C LEU A 60 4.51 1.84 -3.82
N VAL A 61 4.30 1.79 -2.50
CA VAL A 61 3.36 2.67 -1.81
C VAL A 61 3.90 4.11 -1.79
N GLY A 62 5.20 4.30 -1.54
CA GLY A 62 5.85 5.61 -1.55
C GLY A 62 5.87 6.27 -2.92
N SER A 63 6.19 5.53 -3.99
CA SER A 63 6.14 6.08 -5.35
C SER A 63 4.71 6.38 -5.82
N SER A 64 3.72 5.61 -5.35
CA SER A 64 2.30 5.92 -5.56
C SER A 64 1.92 7.23 -4.86
N LEU A 65 2.31 7.42 -3.60
CA LEU A 65 2.08 8.68 -2.87
C LEU A 65 2.69 9.86 -3.61
N LEU A 66 3.95 9.77 -4.04
CA LEU A 66 4.62 10.81 -4.80
C LEU A 66 3.87 11.16 -6.09
N SER A 67 3.40 10.13 -6.81
CA SER A 67 2.60 10.29 -8.03
C SER A 67 1.26 10.99 -7.77
N LEU A 68 0.57 10.66 -6.68
CA LEU A 68 -0.68 11.31 -6.29
C LEU A 68 -0.46 12.77 -5.87
N LEU A 69 0.62 13.06 -5.13
CA LEU A 69 1.02 14.41 -4.75
C LEU A 69 1.37 15.25 -5.98
N LEU A 70 2.08 14.67 -6.97
CA LEU A 70 2.39 15.34 -8.23
C LEU A 70 1.12 15.68 -9.02
N ILE A 71 0.16 14.74 -9.12
CA ILE A 71 -1.14 15.01 -9.73
C ILE A 71 -1.86 16.16 -9.00
N SER A 72 -1.86 16.16 -7.66
CA SER A 72 -2.46 17.21 -6.85
C SER A 72 -1.80 18.58 -7.09
N ALA A 73 -0.47 18.60 -7.15
CA ALA A 73 0.31 19.81 -7.38
C ALA A 73 0.04 20.42 -8.75
N MET A 74 -0.07 19.60 -9.80
CA MET A 74 -0.34 20.04 -11.18
C MET A 74 -1.79 20.53 -11.40
N LYS A 75 -2.74 20.12 -10.55
CA LYS A 75 -4.17 20.47 -10.67
C LYS A 75 -4.58 21.76 -9.95
N ARG A 76 -3.63 22.51 -9.38
CA ARG A 76 -3.86 23.70 -8.54
C ARG A 76 -4.54 24.92 -9.24
N GLY A 77 -5.17 24.77 -10.40
CA GLY A 77 -5.77 25.90 -11.14
C GLY A 77 -7.12 25.66 -11.84
N ALA A 78 -7.66 24.43 -11.92
CA ALA A 78 -8.98 24.19 -12.50
C ALA A 78 -9.49 22.80 -12.09
N CYS A 79 -10.48 22.74 -11.21
CA CYS A 79 -11.25 21.52 -10.99
C CYS A 79 -12.69 21.76 -11.44
N PRO A 80 -13.09 21.29 -12.64
CA PRO A 80 -14.49 21.00 -12.91
C PRO A 80 -14.88 19.80 -12.04
N ALA A 81 -15.92 19.98 -11.22
CA ALA A 81 -16.46 19.01 -10.27
C ALA A 81 -16.91 17.67 -10.88
N ALA A 82 -16.87 17.51 -12.21
CA ALA A 82 -17.39 16.36 -12.93
C ALA A 82 -16.31 15.33 -13.35
N SER A 83 -15.04 15.53 -13.03
CA SER A 83 -14.02 14.52 -13.35
C SER A 83 -13.83 13.52 -12.19
N PRO A 84 -13.77 12.20 -12.46
CA PRO A 84 -13.44 11.14 -11.47
C PRO A 84 -12.05 11.31 -10.83
N CYS A 85 -11.30 12.27 -11.34
CA CYS A 85 -9.98 12.69 -10.94
C CYS A 85 -10.01 13.78 -9.83
N GLY A 86 -11.20 14.20 -9.35
CA GLY A 86 -11.38 15.32 -8.41
C GLY A 86 -11.06 15.02 -6.94
N CYS A 87 -11.15 13.76 -6.51
CA CYS A 87 -10.95 13.37 -5.11
C CYS A 87 -9.63 12.63 -4.85
N THR A 88 -8.51 13.09 -5.43
CA THR A 88 -7.18 12.52 -5.09
C THR A 88 -6.82 12.69 -3.62
N ARG A 89 -7.49 13.58 -2.89
CA ARG A 89 -7.27 13.84 -1.46
C ARG A 89 -7.42 12.58 -0.61
N ILE A 90 -8.48 11.80 -0.81
CA ILE A 90 -8.73 10.59 0.00
C ILE A 90 -7.65 9.53 -0.27
N PRO A 91 -7.36 9.13 -1.52
CA PRO A 91 -6.24 8.23 -1.81
C PRO A 91 -4.89 8.75 -1.30
N ILE A 92 -4.63 10.06 -1.36
CA ILE A 92 -3.39 10.64 -0.79
C ILE A 92 -3.33 10.39 0.72
N LEU A 93 -4.40 10.70 1.46
CA LEU A 93 -4.44 10.52 2.91
C LEU A 93 -4.30 9.04 3.31
N LEU A 94 -5.03 8.15 2.64
CA LEU A 94 -4.94 6.70 2.88
C LEU A 94 -3.53 6.17 2.59
N THR A 95 -2.93 6.58 1.46
CA THR A 95 -1.59 6.13 1.07
C THR A 95 -0.52 6.73 2.00
N LEU A 96 -0.65 8.00 2.40
CA LEU A 96 0.23 8.63 3.37
C LEU A 96 0.21 7.89 4.71
N LEU A 97 -1.00 7.61 5.23
CA LEU A 97 -1.15 6.87 6.47
C LEU A 97 -0.57 5.46 6.35
N ALA A 98 -0.75 4.78 5.21
CA ALA A 98 -0.13 3.47 4.97
C ALA A 98 1.40 3.53 5.00
N VAL A 99 2.04 4.54 4.39
CA VAL A 99 3.50 4.72 4.46
C VAL A 99 3.97 4.99 5.88
N ILE A 100 3.24 5.83 6.63
CA ILE A 100 3.57 6.13 8.03
C ILE A 100 3.48 4.86 8.89
N LEU A 101 2.39 4.09 8.76
CA LEU A 101 2.22 2.84 9.50
C LEU A 101 3.32 1.84 9.16
N MET A 102 3.71 1.72 7.88
CA MET A 102 4.81 0.87 7.45
C MET A 102 6.16 1.32 8.06
N GLY A 103 6.40 2.63 8.14
CA GLY A 103 7.55 3.24 8.84
C GLY A 103 7.60 2.89 10.32
N VAL A 104 6.48 3.08 11.01
CA VAL A 104 6.35 2.77 12.44
C VAL A 104 6.53 1.28 12.69
N ASP A 105 5.91 0.41 11.88
CA ASP A 105 6.07 -1.04 12.00
C ASP A 105 7.53 -1.45 11.82
N TYR A 106 8.21 -0.91 10.80
CA TYR A 106 9.62 -1.22 10.54
C TYR A 106 10.53 -0.85 11.72
N VAL A 107 10.44 0.39 12.20
CA VAL A 107 11.37 0.92 13.21
C VAL A 107 11.02 0.46 14.62
N SER A 108 9.73 0.48 14.98
CA SER A 108 9.28 0.27 16.36
C SER A 108 8.87 -1.16 16.66
N VAL A 109 8.63 -1.99 15.64
CA VAL A 109 8.17 -3.37 15.84
C VAL A 109 9.12 -4.38 15.22
N TYR A 110 9.39 -4.28 13.92
CA TYR A 110 10.25 -5.24 13.22
C TYR A 110 11.69 -5.24 13.73
N LEU A 111 12.34 -4.08 13.86
CA LEU A 111 13.73 -4.04 14.35
C LEU A 111 13.88 -4.66 15.76
N PRO A 112 13.03 -4.33 16.76
CA PRO A 112 13.02 -5.03 18.04
C PRO A 112 12.65 -6.52 17.94
N LEU A 113 11.74 -6.89 17.06
CA LEU A 113 11.37 -8.30 16.86
C LEU A 113 12.54 -9.10 16.27
N ALA A 114 13.28 -8.52 15.33
CA ALA A 114 14.44 -9.11 14.69
C ALA A 114 15.58 -9.35 15.68
N SER A 115 15.81 -8.43 16.62
CA SER A 115 16.83 -8.62 17.65
C SER A 115 16.48 -9.75 18.63
N LEU A 116 15.20 -9.94 18.95
CA LEU A 116 14.73 -11.03 19.82
C LEU A 116 14.89 -12.42 19.20
N ILE A 117 15.04 -12.51 17.87
CA ILE A 117 15.20 -13.77 17.14
C ILE A 117 16.63 -13.93 16.59
N THR A 118 17.55 -13.07 17.05
CA THR A 118 18.97 -13.10 16.69
C THR A 118 19.79 -13.40 17.95
N PRO A 119 20.52 -14.54 18.01
CA PRO A 119 20.69 -15.53 16.95
C PRO A 119 19.42 -16.38 16.71
N PRO A 120 19.26 -16.93 15.49
CA PRO A 120 18.15 -17.83 15.15
C PRO A 120 18.00 -18.99 16.13
N GLY A 121 16.76 -19.37 16.44
CA GLY A 121 16.45 -20.41 17.44
C GLY A 121 16.30 -19.89 18.86
N SER A 122 16.37 -18.57 19.07
CA SER A 122 16.12 -17.95 20.38
C SER A 122 14.70 -18.26 20.89
N PRO A 123 14.52 -18.42 22.22
CA PRO A 123 13.22 -18.73 22.80
C PRO A 123 12.22 -17.57 22.59
N ARG A 124 10.96 -17.91 22.33
CA ARG A 124 9.89 -16.90 22.16
C ARG A 124 9.48 -16.34 23.51
N THR A 125 9.98 -15.15 23.81
CA THR A 125 9.63 -14.42 25.03
C THR A 125 8.20 -13.84 24.93
N PRO A 126 7.57 -13.48 26.05
CA PRO A 126 6.30 -12.73 26.03
C PRO A 126 6.39 -11.44 25.21
N GLN A 127 7.55 -10.78 25.23
CA GLN A 127 7.82 -9.59 24.42
C GLN A 127 7.77 -9.89 22.92
N PHE A 128 8.32 -11.02 22.48
CA PHE A 128 8.21 -11.47 21.09
C PHE A 128 6.75 -11.61 20.67
N ILE A 129 5.91 -12.23 21.50
CA ILE A 129 4.49 -12.45 21.19
C ILE A 129 3.75 -11.10 21.06
N THR A 130 4.02 -10.16 21.95
CA THR A 130 3.43 -8.82 21.92
C THR A 130 3.80 -8.07 20.65
N LEU A 131 5.10 -8.01 20.31
CA LEU A 131 5.59 -7.35 19.10
C LEU A 131 5.08 -8.03 17.84
N HIS A 132 5.04 -9.36 17.80
CA HIS A 132 4.52 -10.10 16.65
C HIS A 132 3.04 -9.78 16.40
N LYS A 133 2.20 -9.76 17.45
CA LYS A 133 0.79 -9.37 17.33
C LYS A 133 0.64 -7.91 16.91
N ALA A 134 1.46 -7.00 17.45
CA ALA A 134 1.46 -5.60 17.05
C ALA A 134 1.75 -5.46 15.54
N SER A 135 2.79 -6.14 15.04
CA SER A 135 3.13 -6.12 13.61
C SER A 135 2.01 -6.71 12.76
N MET A 136 1.34 -7.78 13.21
CA MET A 136 0.20 -8.35 12.49
C MET A 136 -0.93 -7.32 12.30
N TYR A 137 -1.29 -6.58 13.36
CA TYR A 137 -2.35 -5.57 13.27
C TYR A 137 -1.95 -4.35 12.45
N ILE A 138 -0.71 -3.86 12.59
CA ILE A 138 -0.22 -2.74 11.79
C ILE A 138 -0.13 -3.14 10.32
N ASN A 139 0.31 -4.37 10.02
CA ASN A 139 0.33 -4.87 8.65
C ASN A 139 -1.06 -5.00 8.04
N LEU A 140 -2.02 -5.55 8.81
CA LEU A 140 -3.41 -5.58 8.38
C LEU A 140 -3.95 -4.18 8.07
N ALA A 141 -3.69 -3.20 8.95
CA ALA A 141 -4.14 -1.84 8.78
C ALA A 141 -3.52 -1.18 7.54
N HIS A 142 -2.19 -1.25 7.35
CA HIS A 142 -1.53 -0.61 6.22
C HIS A 142 -1.96 -1.24 4.87
N VAL A 143 -2.08 -2.58 4.80
CA VAL A 143 -2.54 -3.26 3.58
C VAL A 143 -3.99 -2.89 3.30
N GLY A 144 -4.84 -2.85 4.34
CA GLY A 144 -6.23 -2.41 4.23
C GLY A 144 -6.38 -1.00 3.69
N LEU A 145 -5.57 -0.05 4.18
CA LEU A 145 -5.54 1.33 3.66
C LEU A 145 -5.09 1.38 2.19
N SER A 146 -4.08 0.59 1.84
CA SER A 146 -3.58 0.49 0.45
C SER A 146 -4.64 -0.08 -0.50
N LEU A 147 -5.39 -1.09 -0.05
CA LEU A 147 -6.50 -1.67 -0.79
C LEU A 147 -7.63 -0.66 -0.99
N LEU A 148 -8.03 0.07 0.05
CA LEU A 148 -9.06 1.11 -0.08
C LEU A 148 -8.62 2.23 -1.04
N ALA A 149 -7.36 2.64 -0.98
CA ALA A 149 -6.81 3.63 -1.92
C ALA A 149 -6.83 3.10 -3.36
N ALA A 150 -6.41 1.86 -3.59
CA ALA A 150 -6.47 1.21 -4.90
C ALA A 150 -7.91 1.12 -5.42
N TRP A 151 -8.84 0.70 -4.56
CA TRP A 151 -10.26 0.58 -4.89
C TRP A 151 -10.84 1.91 -5.36
N ILE A 152 -10.60 3.00 -4.62
CA ILE A 152 -11.09 4.33 -4.98
C ILE A 152 -10.46 4.79 -6.32
N LEU A 153 -9.16 4.58 -6.52
CA LEU A 153 -8.47 4.99 -7.74
C LEU A 153 -8.90 4.19 -8.98
N CYS A 154 -9.26 2.92 -8.80
CA CYS A 154 -9.68 2.00 -9.85
C CYS A 154 -11.20 1.96 -10.05
N TRP A 155 -11.97 2.67 -9.23
CA TRP A 155 -13.43 2.67 -9.31
C TRP A 155 -13.91 3.16 -10.69
N PRO A 156 -14.86 2.45 -11.34
CA PRO A 156 -15.38 2.85 -12.64
C PRO A 156 -16.10 4.19 -12.55
N VAL A 157 -15.99 4.94 -13.62
CA VAL A 157 -16.54 6.29 -13.71
C VAL A 157 -17.84 6.21 -14.52
N PRO A 158 -18.95 6.78 -14.02
CA PRO A 158 -20.21 6.77 -14.78
C PRO A 158 -20.03 7.39 -16.17
N VAL A 159 -20.41 6.64 -17.21
CA VAL A 159 -20.27 7.00 -18.64
C VAL A 159 -20.97 8.33 -18.98
N ASN A 160 -22.00 8.70 -18.23
CA ASN A 160 -22.79 9.92 -18.48
C ASN A 160 -22.03 11.23 -18.15
N ALA A 161 -20.97 11.18 -17.35
CA ALA A 161 -20.10 12.34 -17.11
C ALA A 161 -19.20 12.66 -18.33
N ALA A 162 -19.06 11.74 -19.29
CA ALA A 162 -18.25 11.92 -20.50
C ALA A 162 -19.02 12.52 -21.69
N LYS A 163 -20.36 12.42 -21.71
CA LYS A 163 -21.20 12.97 -22.80
C LYS A 163 -21.60 14.44 -22.60
N GLY A 164 -21.66 14.92 -21.36
CA GLY A 164 -22.12 16.28 -21.03
C GLY A 164 -21.27 17.41 -21.60
N SER A 165 -19.99 17.19 -21.94
CA SER A 165 -19.15 18.26 -22.51
C SER A 165 -19.29 18.44 -24.03
N SER A 166 -20.11 17.61 -24.69
CA SER A 166 -20.27 17.63 -26.15
C SER A 166 -21.61 18.17 -26.62
N HIS A 167 -22.59 18.34 -25.72
CA HIS A 167 -23.92 18.83 -26.09
C HIS A 167 -24.07 20.35 -25.94
N ASP A 168 -23.29 20.99 -25.07
CA ASP A 168 -23.38 22.44 -24.80
C ASP A 168 -22.74 23.30 -25.90
N SER A 169 -21.99 22.71 -26.83
CA SER A 169 -21.41 23.43 -27.98
C SER A 169 -22.34 23.50 -29.19
N ALA A 170 -23.42 22.72 -29.21
CA ALA A 170 -24.34 22.64 -30.35
C ALA A 170 -25.56 23.58 -30.23
N THR A 171 -25.89 24.02 -29.02
CA THR A 171 -27.06 24.90 -28.75
C THR A 171 -26.70 26.38 -28.63
N ALA A 172 -25.41 26.75 -28.68
CA ALA A 172 -24.96 28.14 -28.68
C ALA A 172 -24.83 28.75 -30.09
N ALA A 173 -25.23 28.02 -31.14
CA ALA A 173 -25.11 28.43 -32.54
C ALA A 173 -26.46 28.48 -33.29
N SER A 174 -27.60 28.50 -32.57
CA SER A 174 -28.94 28.66 -33.15
C SER A 174 -29.61 29.94 -32.68
#